data_AF-A0A5R9ICB4-F1
#
_entry.id   AF-A0A5R9ICB4-F1
#
_cell.length_a   1.000
_cell.length_b   1.000
_cell.length_c   1.000
_cell.angle_alpha   90.00
_cell.angle_beta   90.00
_cell.angle_gamma   90.00
#
_symmetry.space_group_name_H-M   'P 1'
#
loop_
_entity.id
_entity.type
_entity.pdbx_description
1 polymer ?
#
loop_
_entity_poly.entity_id
_entity_poly.type
_entity_poly.pdbx_seq_one_letter_code
_entity_poly.pdbx_strand_id
1 'polypeptide(L)' 'MNKTFSFAITHFSVAFLVTYLLTGDLLLGSLVAIVEPLVNTFAYHIHEKIWNAKMHTGEQKHAPSSKHGSLYFAQHA' A
#
# COMPACT_ATOMS: atom_id res chain seq x y z
N MET A 1 -15.69 17.89 4.18
CA MET A 1 -14.97 16.75 4.79
C MET A 1 -15.86 15.83 5.66
N ASN A 2 -17.19 16.05 5.70
CA ASN A 2 -18.10 15.25 6.53
C ASN A 2 -18.37 13.83 5.98
N LYS A 3 -18.19 13.63 4.66
CA LYS A 3 -18.40 12.32 4.00
C LYS A 3 -17.38 11.27 4.47
N THR A 4 -16.10 11.64 4.56
CA THR A 4 -15.03 10.75 5.04
C THR A 4 -15.22 10.38 6.50
N PHE A 5 -15.65 11.34 7.32
CA PHE A 5 -15.88 11.12 8.75
C PHE A 5 -17.11 10.24 9.00
N SER A 6 -18.22 10.47 8.29
CA SER A 6 -19.42 9.62 8.39
C SER A 6 -19.15 8.20 7.91
N PHE A 7 -18.32 8.04 6.87
CA PHE A 7 -17.90 6.73 6.38
C PHE A 7 -17.09 5.96 7.43
N ALA A 8 -16.10 6.61 8.04
CA ALA A 8 -15.30 5.99 9.11
C ALA A 8 -16.20 5.57 10.28
N ILE A 9 -17.04 6.48 10.80
CA ILE A 9 -17.92 6.17 11.95
C ILE A 9 -18.85 5.00 11.66
N THR A 10 -19.45 4.97 10.47
CA THR A 10 -20.36 3.88 10.09
C THR A 10 -19.63 2.54 10.07
N HIS A 11 -18.41 2.50 9.52
CA HIS A 11 -17.60 1.29 9.47
C HIS A 11 -17.24 0.77 10.87
N PHE A 12 -16.71 1.64 11.74
CA PHE A 12 -16.41 1.31 13.14
C PHE A 12 -17.64 0.81 13.89
N SER A 13 -18.79 1.47 13.70
CA SER A 13 -20.04 1.13 14.38
C SER A 13 -20.58 -0.24 13.93
N VAL A 14 -20.52 -0.55 12.63
CA VAL A 14 -20.97 -1.85 12.11
C VAL A 14 -20.04 -2.97 12.55
N ALA A 15 -18.72 -2.80 12.45
CA ALA A 15 -17.74 -3.80 12.87
C ALA A 15 -17.86 -4.12 14.38
N PHE A 16 -18.01 -3.08 15.20
CA PHE A 16 -18.25 -3.21 16.63
C PHE A 16 -19.58 -3.93 16.92
N LEU A 17 -20.68 -3.49 16.29
CA LEU A 17 -22.02 -4.03 16.56
C LEU A 17 -22.14 -5.49 16.14
N VAL A 18 -21.63 -5.86 14.97
CA VAL A 18 -21.67 -7.26 14.49
C VAL A 18 -20.87 -8.16 15.44
N THR A 19 -19.66 -7.74 15.82
CA THR A 19 -18.82 -8.52 16.73
C THR A 19 -19.43 -8.64 18.13
N TYR A 20 -20.00 -7.55 18.64
CA TYR A 20 -20.70 -7.53 19.92
C TYR A 20 -21.95 -8.40 19.91
N LEU A 21 -22.75 -8.38 18.83
CA LEU A 21 -23.93 -9.22 18.70
C LEU A 21 -23.58 -10.71 18.64
N LEU A 22 -22.46 -11.07 18.00
CA LEU A 22 -22.01 -12.45 17.88
C LEU A 22 -21.35 -12.98 19.16
N THR A 23 -20.62 -12.13 19.88
CA THR A 23 -19.78 -12.55 21.02
C THR A 23 -20.41 -12.21 22.37
N GLY A 24 -21.22 -11.15 22.44
CA GLY A 24 -21.69 -10.53 23.69
C GLY A 24 -20.60 -9.74 24.43
N ASP A 25 -19.39 -9.64 23.88
CA ASP A 25 -18.23 -9.03 24.53
C ASP A 25 -17.83 -7.71 23.87
N LEU A 26 -17.89 -6.63 24.66
CA LEU A 26 -17.50 -5.28 24.30
C LEU A 26 -16.00 -5.16 23.97
N LEU A 27 -15.15 -5.95 24.62
CA LEU A 27 -13.70 -5.92 24.42
C LEU A 27 -13.32 -6.49 23.06
N LEU A 28 -13.93 -7.60 22.65
CA LEU A 28 -13.73 -8.14 21.30
C LEU A 28 -14.22 -7.18 20.21
N GLY A 29 -15.38 -6.54 20.42
CA GLY A 29 -15.90 -5.55 19.45
C GLY A 29 -14.96 -4.38 19.22
N SER A 30 -14.36 -3.83 20.28
CA SER A 30 -13.40 -2.72 20.16
C SER A 30 -12.07 -3.16 19.53
N LEU A 31 -11.60 -4.37 19.84
CA LEU A 31 -10.40 -4.94 19.24
C LEU A 31 -10.57 -5.13 17.72
N VAL A 32 -11.69 -5.74 17.30
CA VAL A 32 -11.97 -6.00 15.88
C VAL A 32 -12.03 -4.70 15.07
N ALA A 33 -12.67 -3.65 15.63
CA ALA A 33 -12.79 -2.37 14.95
C ALA A 33 -11.43 -1.70 14.65
N ILE A 34 -10.37 -2.03 15.40
CA ILE A 34 -8.99 -1.59 15.16
C ILE A 34 -8.24 -2.58 14.25
N VAL A 35 -8.46 -3.88 14.44
CA VAL A 35 -7.79 -4.93 13.67
C VAL A 35 -8.16 -4.85 12.18
N GLU A 36 -9.41 -4.55 11.84
CA GLU A 36 -9.87 -4.46 10.46
C GLU A 36 -9.05 -3.46 9.60
N PRO A 37 -8.90 -2.17 9.99
CA PRO A 37 -8.07 -1.22 9.23
C PRO A 37 -6.57 -1.57 9.26
N LEU A 38 -6.07 -2.20 10.33
CA LEU A 38 -4.68 -2.65 10.42
C LEU A 38 -4.37 -3.76 9.42
N VAL A 39 -5.24 -4.77 9.36
CA VAL A 39 -5.11 -5.89 8.40
C VAL A 39 -5.24 -5.37 6.97
N ASN A 40 -6.19 -4.47 6.70
CA ASN A 40 -6.34 -3.86 5.38
C ASN A 40 -5.06 -3.10 4.95
N THR A 41 -4.44 -2.36 5.86
CA THR A 41 -3.18 -1.63 5.59
C THR A 41 -2.01 -2.60 5.38
N PHE A 42 -1.88 -3.64 6.21
CA PHE A 42 -0.84 -4.66 6.09
C PHE A 42 -0.97 -5.46 4.78
N ALA A 43 -2.19 -5.86 4.44
CA ALA A 43 -2.49 -6.58 3.21
C ALA A 43 -2.16 -5.73 1.99
N TYR A 44 -2.52 -4.44 2.00
CA TYR A 44 -2.17 -3.51 0.92
C TYR A 44 -0.65 -3.37 0.78
N HIS A 45 0.08 -3.22 1.89
CA HIS A 45 1.54 -3.11 1.88
C HIS A 45 2.23 -4.37 1.32
N ILE A 46 1.77 -5.55 1.74
CA ILE A 46 2.27 -6.83 1.20
C ILE A 46 1.90 -6.96 -0.29
N HIS A 47 0.68 -6.61 -0.66
CA HIS A 47 0.21 -6.67 -2.05
C HIS A 47 1.06 -5.77 -2.95
N GLU A 48 1.31 -4.52 -2.57
CA GLU A 48 2.21 -3.62 -3.31
C GLU A 48 3.62 -4.20 -3.42
N LYS A 49 4.18 -4.74 -2.33
CA LYS A 49 5.52 -5.32 -2.36
C LYS A 49 5.60 -6.52 -3.32
N ILE A 50 4.61 -7.40 -3.31
CA ILE A 50 4.53 -8.56 -4.22
C ILE A 50 4.31 -8.10 -5.66
N TRP A 51 3.42 -7.14 -5.87
CA TRP A 51 3.07 -6.63 -7.19
C TRP A 51 4.23 -5.87 -7.84
N ASN A 52 4.90 -5.00 -7.07
CA ASN A 52 6.10 -4.30 -7.51
C ASN A 52 7.23 -5.29 -7.81
N ALA A 53 7.44 -6.33 -6.98
CA ALA A 53 8.42 -7.38 -7.27
C ALA A 53 8.12 -8.15 -8.57
N LYS A 54 6.84 -8.34 -8.91
CA LYS A 54 6.44 -8.93 -10.19
C LYS A 54 6.60 -7.97 -11.37
N MET A 55 6.42 -6.66 -11.16
CA MET A 55 6.61 -5.62 -12.18
C MET A 55 8.08 -5.26 -12.47
N HIS A 56 8.99 -5.41 -11.49
CA HIS A 56 10.44 -5.17 -11.67
C HIS A 56 11.17 -6.24 -12.51
N THR A 57 10.46 -7.23 -13.05
CA THR A 57 11.04 -8.17 -14.03
C THR A 57 10.97 -7.62 -15.48
N GLY A 58 10.47 -6.38 -15.67
CA GLY A 58 10.29 -5.77 -17.00
C GLY A 58 11.37 -4.79 -17.48
N GLU A 59 12.16 -4.15 -16.61
CA GLU A 59 13.03 -3.02 -17.02
C GLU A 59 14.47 -3.10 -16.49
N GLN A 60 15.08 -4.29 -16.57
CA GLN A 60 16.54 -4.44 -16.49
C GLN A 60 17.10 -4.84 -17.86
N LYS A 61 16.72 -4.08 -18.90
CA LYS A 61 17.46 -4.04 -20.16
C LYS A 61 17.49 -2.59 -20.60
N HIS A 62 18.52 -1.84 -20.19
CA HIS A 62 19.21 -0.82 -20.98
C HIS A 62 20.21 -0.03 -20.10
N ALA A 63 21.33 -0.68 -19.80
CA ALA A 63 22.63 -0.05 -19.86
C ALA A 63 23.56 -1.07 -20.53
N PRO A 64 24.55 -0.71 -21.38
CA PRO A 64 25.20 0.60 -21.49
C PRO A 64 25.42 1.08 -22.95
N SER A 65 25.22 2.36 -23.24
CA SER A 65 25.67 2.97 -24.51
C SER A 65 25.71 4.48 -24.33
N SER A 66 26.69 5.27 -24.72
CA SER A 66 28.00 5.04 -25.34
C SER A 66 28.69 6.40 -25.26
N LYS A 67 30.00 6.37 -24.98
CA LYS A 67 31.05 7.35 -25.31
C LYS A 67 30.67 8.57 -26.18
N HIS A 68 29.91 9.55 -25.66
CA HIS A 68 29.66 10.80 -26.40
C HIS A 68 30.60 11.95 -26.02
N GLY A 69 31.39 11.81 -24.94
CA GLY A 69 32.34 12.86 -24.51
C GLY A 69 33.71 12.83 -25.21
N SER A 70 34.12 11.70 -25.78
CA SER A 70 35.48 11.54 -26.33
C SER A 70 35.64 12.07 -27.77
N LEU A 71 34.54 12.24 -28.50
CA LEU A 71 34.56 12.73 -29.88
C LEU A 71 34.67 14.27 -29.95
N TYR A 72 34.19 15.00 -28.93
CA TYR A 72 34.35 16.46 -28.88
C TYR A 72 35.79 16.89 -28.60
N PHE A 73 36.53 16.11 -27.82
CA PHE A 73 37.94 16.40 -27.50
C PHE A 73 38.91 16.05 -28.64
N ALA A 74 38.61 15.02 -29.44
CA ALA A 74 39.47 14.61 -30.56
C ALA A 74 39.36 15.54 -31.79
N GLN A 75 38.31 16.36 -31.87
CA GLN A 75 38.11 17.31 -32.97
C GLN A 75 38.59 18.73 -32.65
N HIS A 76 39.04 18.98 -31.42
CA HIS A 76 39.52 20.27 -30.92
C HIS A 76 40.95 20.23 -30.37
N ALA A 77 41.73 19.18 -30.67
CA ALA A 77 43.15 19.05 -30.34
C ALA A 77 43.96 18.88 -31.64
#